data_AF-A0A847ZC34-F1
#
_entry.id   AF-A0A847ZC34-F1
#
_cell.length_a   1.000
_cell.length_b   1.000
_cell.length_c   1.000
_cell.angle_alpha   90.00
_cell.angle_beta   90.00
_cell.angle_gamma   90.00
#
_symmetry.space_group_name_H-M   'P 1'
#
loop_
_entity.id
_entity.type
_entity.pdbx_description
1 polymer ?
#
loop_
_entity_poly.entity_id
_entity_poly.type
_entity_poly.pdbx_seq_one_letter_code
_entity_poly.pdbx_strand_id
1 'polypeptide(L)'
;MSSEPINKEFYQKELFWSWAVRNERLFSHQPYLLRQGDGCFVIGFRGVSRHITCHFSSVGQIEVAVHYRKIFFDIIEEFDLFEDKTPAGCWVCTLCRDHPHPDKTEPLIEYKNRHELWIEHSFAPLATWTRKSFTRNARLCLGRDGGITWARIFPEDKLNESMKNQGYFKTLPVLTSR
;
A
#
# COMPACT_ATOMS: atom_id res chain seq x y z
N MET A 1 -1.49 -31.69 -14.32
CA MET A 1 -1.48 -30.34 -13.69
C MET A 1 -2.82 -29.72 -14.04
N SER A 2 -3.78 -29.77 -13.12
CA SER A 2 -5.08 -29.12 -13.30
C SER A 2 -4.87 -27.62 -13.29
N SER A 3 -5.18 -26.95 -14.40
CA SER A 3 -5.30 -25.50 -14.45
C SER A 3 -6.54 -25.11 -13.66
N GLU A 4 -6.37 -24.84 -12.36
CA GLU A 4 -7.42 -24.19 -11.59
C GLU A 4 -7.82 -22.89 -12.30
N PRO A 5 -9.12 -22.57 -12.35
CA PRO A 5 -9.58 -21.35 -12.99
C PRO A 5 -8.99 -20.15 -12.26
N ILE A 6 -8.32 -19.27 -13.01
CA ILE A 6 -7.74 -18.01 -12.52
C ILE A 6 -8.84 -17.22 -11.82
N ASN A 7 -8.74 -17.07 -10.50
CA ASN A 7 -9.66 -16.25 -9.73
C ASN A 7 -9.25 -14.78 -9.83
N LYS A 8 -9.76 -14.16 -10.88
CA LYS A 8 -9.57 -12.75 -11.22
C LYS A 8 -10.37 -11.79 -10.32
N GLU A 9 -11.35 -12.29 -9.58
CA GLU A 9 -12.30 -11.51 -8.81
C GLU A 9 -12.36 -12.03 -7.38
N PHE A 10 -11.66 -11.32 -6.50
CA PHE A 10 -11.68 -11.59 -5.07
C PHE A 10 -12.30 -10.42 -4.32
N TYR A 11 -12.92 -10.75 -3.18
CA TYR A 11 -13.73 -9.85 -2.37
C TYR A 11 -13.10 -8.46 -2.18
N GLN A 12 -11.81 -8.42 -1.84
CA GLN A 12 -11.08 -7.19 -1.55
C GLN A 12 -10.99 -6.27 -2.77
N LYS A 13 -10.84 -6.82 -3.98
CA LYS A 13 -10.79 -6.05 -5.23
C LYS A 13 -12.13 -5.36 -5.51
N GLU A 14 -13.22 -6.12 -5.45
CA GLU A 14 -14.57 -5.58 -5.70
C GLU A 14 -14.95 -4.53 -4.66
N LEU A 15 -14.65 -4.83 -3.39
CA LEU A 15 -14.89 -3.91 -2.30
C LEU A 15 -14.07 -2.62 -2.45
N PHE A 16 -12.77 -2.74 -2.74
CA PHE A 16 -11.89 -1.59 -2.93
C PHE A 16 -12.39 -0.68 -4.04
N TRP A 17 -12.72 -1.21 -5.22
CA TRP A 17 -13.19 -0.37 -6.33
C TRP A 17 -14.55 0.26 -6.04
N SER A 18 -15.49 -0.51 -5.49
CA SER A 18 -16.81 0.00 -5.11
C SER A 18 -16.70 1.10 -4.04
N TRP A 19 -15.79 0.94 -3.10
CA TRP A 19 -15.52 1.94 -2.06
C TRP A 19 -14.79 3.17 -2.62
N ALA A 20 -13.72 2.97 -3.40
CA ALA A 20 -12.90 4.04 -3.94
C ALA A 20 -13.67 4.97 -4.89
N VAL A 21 -14.56 4.41 -5.73
CA VAL A 21 -15.44 5.21 -6.60
C VAL A 21 -16.39 6.08 -5.79
N ARG A 22 -17.00 5.54 -4.72
CA ARG A 22 -17.90 6.30 -3.83
C ARG A 22 -17.17 7.33 -2.97
N ASN A 23 -15.87 7.16 -2.79
CA ASN A 23 -15.04 7.97 -1.92
C ASN A 23 -13.89 8.65 -2.68
N GLU A 24 -14.11 9.00 -3.95
CA GLU A 24 -13.07 9.55 -4.83
C GLU A 24 -12.35 10.76 -4.20
N ARG A 25 -13.06 11.56 -3.41
CA ARG A 25 -12.54 12.78 -2.75
C ARG A 25 -11.52 12.48 -1.66
N LEU A 26 -11.48 11.25 -1.15
CA LEU A 26 -10.47 10.82 -0.18
C LEU A 26 -9.10 10.62 -0.84
N PHE A 27 -9.03 10.50 -2.17
CA PHE A 27 -7.78 10.40 -2.90
C PHE A 27 -7.36 11.77 -3.47
N SER A 28 -6.12 12.19 -3.23
CA SER A 28 -5.53 13.34 -3.94
C SER A 28 -5.29 13.01 -5.41
N HIS A 29 -5.01 11.73 -5.70
CA HIS A 29 -4.75 11.20 -7.03
C HIS A 29 -5.52 9.90 -7.22
N GLN A 30 -6.45 9.88 -8.18
CA GLN A 30 -7.35 8.74 -8.38
C GLN A 30 -6.59 7.43 -8.65
N PRO A 31 -6.92 6.33 -7.97
CA PRO A 31 -6.38 5.02 -8.30
C PRO A 31 -6.91 4.55 -9.65
N TYR A 32 -6.09 3.78 -10.38
CA TYR A 32 -6.51 3.13 -11.62
C TYR A 32 -5.82 1.77 -11.76
N LEU A 33 -6.52 0.81 -12.36
CA LEU A 33 -5.99 -0.53 -12.60
C LEU A 33 -4.82 -0.49 -13.59
N LEU A 34 -3.67 -1.02 -13.20
CA LEU A 34 -2.49 -1.20 -14.06
C LEU A 34 -2.42 -2.62 -14.61
N ARG A 35 -2.57 -3.61 -13.73
CA ARG A 35 -2.44 -5.04 -14.06
C ARG A 35 -3.35 -5.86 -13.17
N GLN A 36 -3.70 -7.05 -13.65
CA GLN A 36 -4.49 -8.01 -12.91
C GLN A 36 -3.96 -9.42 -13.20
N GLY A 37 -3.80 -10.21 -12.15
CA GLY A 37 -3.35 -11.59 -12.20
C GLY A 37 -4.31 -12.51 -11.44
N ASP A 38 -3.85 -13.73 -11.18
CA ASP A 38 -4.55 -14.68 -10.34
C ASP A 38 -4.38 -14.30 -8.87
N GLY A 39 -5.49 -14.02 -8.17
CA GLY A 39 -5.44 -13.63 -6.76
C GLY A 39 -4.68 -12.31 -6.50
N CYS A 40 -4.41 -11.49 -7.51
CA CYS A 40 -3.77 -10.19 -7.30
C CYS A 40 -4.16 -9.13 -8.34
N PHE A 41 -4.05 -7.86 -7.95
CA PHE A 41 -4.11 -6.75 -8.89
C PHE A 41 -3.15 -5.64 -8.46
N VAL A 42 -2.74 -4.84 -9.43
CA VAL A 42 -1.83 -3.70 -9.21
C VAL A 42 -2.53 -2.44 -9.68
N ILE A 43 -2.49 -1.42 -8.85
CA ILE A 43 -2.99 -0.08 -9.18
C ILE A 43 -1.85 0.92 -9.29
N GLY A 44 -2.08 1.94 -10.10
CA GLY A 44 -1.32 3.18 -10.09
C GLY A 44 -2.20 4.34 -9.64
N PHE A 45 -1.61 5.51 -9.48
CA PHE A 45 -2.33 6.73 -9.10
C PHE A 45 -2.15 7.80 -10.18
N ARG A 46 -3.26 8.43 -10.62
CA ARG A 46 -3.24 9.38 -11.75
C ARG A 46 -2.36 10.59 -11.45
N GLY A 47 -1.36 10.86 -12.29
CA GLY A 47 -0.42 11.98 -12.06
C GLY A 47 0.69 11.67 -11.07
N VAL A 48 0.75 10.45 -10.52
CA VAL A 48 1.86 9.97 -9.70
C VAL A 48 2.84 9.19 -10.58
N SER A 49 4.11 9.22 -10.20
CA SER A 49 5.20 8.50 -10.85
C SER A 49 4.86 7.03 -11.05
N ARG A 50 5.07 6.53 -12.27
CA ARG A 50 4.93 5.11 -12.62
C ARG A 50 5.89 4.17 -11.87
N HIS A 51 6.85 4.74 -11.14
CA HIS A 51 7.72 3.98 -10.27
C HIS A 51 7.01 3.54 -8.98
N ILE A 52 5.90 4.18 -8.62
CA ILE A 52 5.10 3.87 -7.43
C ILE A 52 3.85 3.14 -7.89
N THR A 53 3.63 1.95 -7.34
CA THR A 53 2.45 1.13 -7.57
C THR A 53 1.92 0.62 -6.24
N CYS A 54 0.65 0.26 -6.17
CA CYS A 54 0.11 -0.44 -5.01
C CYS A 54 -0.39 -1.82 -5.44
N HIS A 55 0.16 -2.85 -4.84
CA HIS A 55 -0.17 -4.24 -5.08
C HIS A 55 -1.20 -4.71 -4.07
N PHE A 56 -2.21 -5.44 -4.53
CA PHE A 56 -3.23 -6.08 -3.71
C PHE A 56 -3.21 -7.57 -3.99
N SER A 57 -3.30 -8.40 -2.95
CA SER A 57 -3.48 -9.84 -3.07
C SER A 57 -4.79 -10.33 -2.43
N SER A 58 -5.26 -11.50 -2.84
CA SER A 58 -6.45 -12.16 -2.29
C SER A 58 -6.23 -12.69 -0.88
N VAL A 59 -4.96 -12.87 -0.49
CA VAL A 59 -4.57 -13.27 0.87
C VAL A 59 -4.47 -12.07 1.82
N GLY A 60 -4.49 -10.86 1.29
CA GLY A 60 -4.67 -9.64 2.07
C GLY A 60 -3.47 -8.70 2.17
N GLN A 61 -2.45 -8.91 1.33
CA GLN A 61 -1.35 -7.95 1.20
C GLN A 61 -1.81 -6.71 0.43
N ILE A 62 -1.43 -5.54 0.93
CA ILE A 62 -1.65 -4.23 0.30
C ILE A 62 -0.36 -3.42 0.44
N GLU A 63 0.49 -3.53 -0.56
CA GLU A 63 1.86 -3.02 -0.50
C GLU A 63 2.03 -1.88 -1.49
N VAL A 64 2.44 -0.71 -1.01
CA VAL A 64 2.90 0.37 -1.88
C VAL A 64 4.36 0.11 -2.22
N ALA A 65 4.59 -0.36 -3.43
CA ALA A 65 5.90 -0.77 -3.92
C ALA A 65 6.52 0.25 -4.87
N VAL A 66 7.84 0.27 -4.87
CA VAL A 66 8.67 1.04 -5.79
C VAL A 66 9.34 0.09 -6.77
N HIS A 67 9.19 0.39 -8.05
CA HIS A 67 9.90 -0.29 -9.13
C HIS A 67 10.90 0.67 -9.79
N TYR A 68 12.17 0.26 -9.87
CA TYR A 68 13.21 1.02 -10.55
C TYR A 68 13.86 0.16 -11.63
N ARG A 69 14.07 0.70 -12.85
CA ARG A 69 14.58 -0.07 -14.00
C ARG A 69 13.80 -1.38 -14.28
N LYS A 70 12.47 -1.33 -14.12
CA LYS A 70 11.54 -2.45 -14.33
C LYS A 70 11.66 -3.63 -13.35
N ILE A 71 12.49 -3.52 -12.31
CA ILE A 71 12.55 -4.50 -11.23
C ILE A 71 11.86 -3.96 -9.98
N PHE A 72 11.31 -4.86 -9.15
CA PHE A 72 10.93 -4.52 -7.78
C PHE A 72 12.17 -3.98 -7.06
N PHE A 73 12.00 -2.89 -6.32
CA PHE A 73 13.09 -2.21 -5.66
C PHE A 73 12.90 -2.21 -4.15
N ASP A 74 11.75 -1.78 -3.66
CA ASP A 74 11.43 -1.77 -2.23
C ASP A 74 9.93 -1.55 -1.99
N ILE A 75 9.45 -1.82 -0.77
CA ILE A 75 8.13 -1.44 -0.27
C ILE A 75 8.28 -0.19 0.60
N ILE A 76 7.42 0.81 0.36
CA ILE A 76 7.49 2.10 1.08
C ILE A 76 6.36 2.31 2.08
N GLU A 77 5.31 1.48 2.00
CA GLU A 77 4.20 1.47 2.95
C GLU A 77 3.38 0.18 2.77
N GLU A 78 2.80 -0.32 3.87
CA GLU A 78 1.99 -1.53 3.90
C GLU A 78 0.65 -1.26 4.60
N PHE A 79 -0.41 -1.86 4.07
CA PHE A 79 -1.77 -1.79 4.63
C PHE A 79 -2.38 -3.20 4.73
N ASP A 80 -1.50 -4.17 4.98
CA ASP A 80 -1.81 -5.58 5.01
C ASP A 80 -2.88 -5.91 6.05
N LEU A 81 -3.77 -6.82 5.68
CA LEU A 81 -4.86 -7.26 6.52
C LEU A 81 -5.15 -8.73 6.25
N PHE A 82 -4.89 -9.54 7.26
CA PHE A 82 -5.31 -10.94 7.28
C PHE A 82 -6.55 -11.01 8.17
N GLU A 83 -7.69 -11.29 7.56
CA GLU A 83 -8.97 -11.25 8.27
C GLU A 83 -9.23 -12.57 9.00
N ASP A 84 -9.93 -12.47 10.11
CA ASP A 84 -10.51 -13.63 10.80
C ASP A 84 -11.86 -13.24 11.41
N LYS A 85 -12.73 -14.24 11.60
CA LYS A 85 -14.03 -14.07 12.22
C LYS A 85 -14.02 -14.68 13.61
N THR A 86 -14.27 -13.86 14.61
CA THR A 86 -14.27 -14.31 16.01
C THR A 86 -15.48 -15.22 16.30
N PRO A 87 -15.44 -16.05 17.36
CA PRO A 87 -16.61 -16.83 17.79
C PRO A 87 -17.83 -15.98 18.12
N ALA A 88 -17.64 -14.73 18.53
CA ALA A 88 -18.71 -13.76 18.78
C ALA A 88 -19.34 -13.20 17.49
N GLY A 89 -18.78 -13.53 16.32
CA GLY A 89 -19.28 -13.11 15.01
C GLY A 89 -18.69 -11.79 14.49
N CYS A 90 -17.80 -11.15 15.26
CA CYS A 90 -17.05 -9.96 14.84
C CYS A 90 -15.91 -10.33 13.87
N TRP A 91 -15.37 -9.31 13.21
CA TRP A 91 -14.24 -9.43 12.29
C TRP A 91 -13.01 -8.72 12.85
N VAL A 92 -11.84 -9.32 12.69
CA VAL A 92 -10.56 -8.78 13.20
C VAL A 92 -9.45 -8.93 12.19
N CYS A 93 -8.39 -8.14 12.35
CA CYS A 93 -7.11 -8.35 11.66
C CYS A 93 -6.21 -9.24 12.54
N THR A 94 -5.77 -10.38 12.02
CA THR A 94 -4.92 -11.34 12.76
C THR A 94 -3.52 -10.78 13.01
N LEU A 95 -2.97 -9.94 12.13
CA LEU A 95 -1.71 -9.23 12.40
C LEU A 95 -1.81 -8.31 13.62
N CYS A 96 -2.99 -7.74 13.85
CA CYS A 96 -3.21 -6.89 15.02
C CYS A 96 -3.42 -7.70 16.29
N ARG A 97 -4.15 -8.83 16.20
CA ARG A 97 -4.43 -9.71 17.33
C ARG A 97 -3.18 -10.47 17.79
N ASP A 98 -2.44 -11.01 16.84
CA ASP A 98 -1.31 -11.92 17.07
C ASP A 98 0.03 -11.17 17.02
N HIS A 99 0.00 -9.87 17.30
CA HIS A 99 1.16 -8.99 17.19
C HIS A 99 2.31 -9.46 18.11
N PRO A 100 3.55 -9.61 17.61
CA PRO A 100 4.62 -10.29 18.34
C PRO A 100 5.16 -9.49 19.54
N HIS A 101 4.86 -8.19 19.62
CA HIS A 101 5.30 -7.34 20.71
C HIS A 101 4.29 -7.37 21.87
N PRO A 102 4.67 -7.91 23.05
CA PRO A 102 3.78 -7.99 24.21
C PRO A 102 3.45 -6.61 24.81
N ASP A 103 4.27 -5.59 24.51
CA ASP A 103 4.10 -4.22 24.99
C ASP A 103 3.21 -3.37 24.09
N LYS A 104 2.52 -3.97 23.10
CA LYS A 104 1.57 -3.23 22.26
C LYS A 104 0.41 -2.73 23.14
N THR A 105 0.30 -1.41 23.25
CA THR A 105 -0.71 -0.72 24.07
C THR A 105 -1.98 -0.39 23.31
N GLU A 106 -1.97 -0.51 21.99
CA GLU A 106 -3.12 -0.26 21.14
C GLU A 106 -4.15 -1.39 21.31
N PRO A 107 -5.43 -1.07 21.59
CA PRO A 107 -6.46 -2.09 21.72
C PRO A 107 -6.70 -2.78 20.38
N LEU A 108 -6.95 -4.09 20.44
CA LEU A 108 -7.49 -4.82 19.29
C LEU A 108 -8.87 -4.25 18.94
N ILE A 109 -9.04 -3.86 17.69
CA ILE A 109 -10.32 -3.36 17.18
C ILE A 109 -11.10 -4.53 16.59
N GLU A 110 -12.32 -4.75 17.08
CA GLU A 110 -13.29 -5.68 16.51
C GLU A 110 -14.32 -4.92 15.67
N TYR A 111 -14.54 -5.39 14.45
CA TYR A 111 -15.49 -4.80 13.50
C TYR A 111 -16.75 -5.64 13.42
N LYS A 112 -17.91 -5.00 13.24
CA LYS A 112 -19.20 -5.72 13.21
C LYS A 112 -19.35 -6.56 11.95
N ASN A 113 -18.71 -6.14 10.87
CA ASN A 113 -18.82 -6.81 9.58
C ASN A 113 -17.52 -6.68 8.77
N ARG A 114 -17.34 -7.62 7.83
CA ARG A 114 -16.10 -7.80 7.05
C ARG A 114 -15.72 -6.55 6.26
N HIS A 115 -16.69 -5.80 5.73
CA HIS A 115 -16.39 -4.63 4.92
C HIS A 115 -15.89 -3.45 5.76
N GLU A 116 -16.43 -3.24 6.97
CA GLU A 116 -15.93 -2.23 7.92
C GLU A 116 -14.46 -2.50 8.22
N LEU A 117 -14.10 -3.76 8.54
CA LEU A 117 -12.72 -4.19 8.74
C LEU A 117 -11.80 -3.75 7.58
N TRP A 118 -12.10 -4.14 6.35
CA TRP A 118 -11.25 -3.78 5.19
C TRP A 118 -11.17 -2.27 4.92
N ILE A 119 -12.30 -1.58 5.03
CA ILE A 119 -12.37 -0.16 4.73
C ILE A 119 -11.60 0.65 5.77
N GLU A 120 -11.89 0.44 7.05
CA GLU A 120 -11.35 1.25 8.14
C GLU A 120 -9.90 0.89 8.46
N HIS A 121 -9.54 -0.40 8.37
CA HIS A 121 -8.20 -0.86 8.72
C HIS A 121 -7.18 -0.69 7.59
N SER A 122 -7.59 -0.81 6.33
CA SER A 122 -6.65 -0.78 5.19
C SER A 122 -6.95 0.32 4.17
N PHE A 123 -8.17 0.39 3.63
CA PHE A 123 -8.43 1.25 2.47
C PHE A 123 -8.44 2.75 2.81
N ALA A 124 -9.06 3.14 3.93
CA ALA A 124 -9.08 4.51 4.40
C ALA A 124 -7.70 5.00 4.86
N PRO A 125 -6.89 4.19 5.58
CA PRO A 125 -5.47 4.50 5.83
C PRO A 125 -4.67 4.66 4.54
N LEU A 126 -4.82 3.77 3.55
CA LEU A 126 -4.19 3.93 2.23
C LEU A 126 -4.56 5.27 1.59
N ALA A 127 -5.85 5.60 1.52
CA ALA A 127 -6.29 6.88 0.96
C ALA A 127 -5.69 8.08 1.72
N THR A 128 -5.68 8.03 3.05
CA THR A 128 -5.08 9.07 3.92
C THR A 128 -3.59 9.21 3.65
N TRP A 129 -2.86 8.10 3.55
CA TRP A 129 -1.45 8.08 3.23
C TRP A 129 -1.17 8.69 1.87
N THR A 130 -1.95 8.36 0.83
CA THR A 130 -1.75 8.95 -0.51
C THR A 130 -1.85 10.48 -0.49
N ARG A 131 -2.76 11.05 0.30
CA ARG A 131 -2.88 12.51 0.45
C ARG A 131 -1.65 13.14 1.11
N LYS A 132 -1.09 12.47 2.11
CA LYS A 132 0.10 12.92 2.85
C LYS A 132 1.36 12.80 2.00
N SER A 133 1.47 11.73 1.22
CA SER A 133 2.69 11.35 0.50
C SER A 133 2.77 11.95 -0.91
N PHE A 134 1.63 12.10 -1.60
CA PHE A 134 1.60 12.59 -2.98
C PHE A 134 1.43 14.10 -3.04
N THR A 135 2.48 14.83 -2.66
CA THR A 135 2.52 16.29 -2.69
C THR A 135 3.53 16.80 -3.73
N ARG A 136 3.38 18.06 -4.16
CA ARG A 136 4.27 18.69 -5.16
C ARG A 136 5.74 18.72 -4.74
N ASN A 137 5.98 18.86 -3.44
CA ASN A 137 7.33 18.91 -2.87
C ASN A 137 7.85 17.51 -2.49
N ALA A 138 7.04 16.47 -2.64
CA ALA A 138 7.48 15.12 -2.34
C ALA A 138 8.46 14.59 -3.40
N ARG A 139 9.47 13.85 -2.92
CA ARG A 139 10.53 13.22 -3.70
C ARG A 139 10.63 11.77 -3.31
N LEU A 140 10.64 10.90 -4.32
CA LEU A 140 10.95 9.49 -4.17
C LEU A 140 12.47 9.33 -4.19
N CYS A 141 13.03 8.85 -3.10
CA CYS A 141 14.47 8.70 -2.90
C CYS A 141 14.80 7.22 -2.87
N LEU A 142 15.84 6.82 -3.61
CA LEU A 142 16.32 5.45 -3.70
C LEU A 142 17.76 5.38 -3.20
N GLY A 143 18.04 4.38 -2.37
CA GLY A 143 19.39 4.04 -1.95
C GLY A 143 19.67 2.56 -2.03
N ARG A 144 20.96 2.25 -1.98
CA ARG A 144 21.49 0.90 -1.96
C ARG A 144 22.73 0.87 -1.09
N ASP A 145 22.75 -0.01 -0.12
CA ASP A 145 23.90 -0.22 0.75
C ASP A 145 24.05 -1.71 1.08
N GLY A 146 25.26 -2.25 0.98
CA GLY A 146 25.55 -3.64 1.33
C GLY A 146 24.70 -4.72 0.62
N GLY A 147 24.17 -4.45 -0.58
CA GLY A 147 23.27 -5.37 -1.30
C GLY A 147 21.79 -5.24 -0.93
N ILE A 148 21.45 -4.38 0.03
CA ILE A 148 20.09 -4.04 0.42
C ILE A 148 19.65 -2.79 -0.34
N THR A 149 18.39 -2.75 -0.76
CA THR A 149 17.75 -1.58 -1.37
C THR A 149 16.80 -0.93 -0.37
N TRP A 150 16.65 0.38 -0.47
CA TRP A 150 15.61 1.10 0.26
C TRP A 150 15.01 2.22 -0.59
N ALA A 151 13.72 2.45 -0.46
CA ALA A 151 13.01 3.57 -1.05
C ALA A 151 12.20 4.31 0.00
N ARG A 152 12.12 5.64 -0.12
CA ARG A 152 11.32 6.48 0.78
C ARG A 152 10.78 7.71 0.07
N ILE A 153 9.62 8.19 0.52
CA ILE A 153 9.06 9.47 0.09
C ILE A 153 9.36 10.52 1.17
N PHE A 154 10.04 11.60 0.78
CA PHE A 154 10.31 12.74 1.65
C PHE A 154 9.89 14.06 1.02
N PRO A 155 9.50 15.05 1.82
CA PRO A 155 9.55 16.45 1.40
C PRO A 155 10.97 16.82 0.95
N GLU A 156 11.10 17.55 -0.15
CA GLU A 156 12.39 17.95 -0.74
C GLU A 156 13.28 18.73 0.24
N ASP A 157 12.69 19.50 1.13
CA ASP A 157 13.36 20.26 2.20
C ASP A 157 13.93 19.39 3.33
N LYS A 158 13.52 18.12 3.40
CA LYS A 158 14.01 17.14 4.39
C LYS A 158 15.10 16.20 3.85
N LEU A 159 15.53 16.38 2.61
CA LEU A 159 16.72 15.71 2.06
C LEU A 159 17.98 16.25 2.74
N ASN A 160 18.33 15.69 3.89
CA ASN A 160 19.52 16.08 4.65
C ASN A 160 20.74 15.21 4.28
N GLU A 161 21.93 15.69 4.66
CA GLU A 161 23.21 15.01 4.38
C GLU A 161 23.27 13.57 4.94
N SER A 162 22.50 13.27 5.99
CA SER A 162 22.35 11.92 6.55
C SER A 162 21.89 10.89 5.52
N MET A 163 21.04 11.26 4.55
CA MET A 163 20.60 10.34 3.50
C MET A 163 21.72 10.02 2.51
N LYS A 164 22.62 10.98 2.23
CA LYS A 164 23.79 10.77 1.34
C LYS A 164 24.73 9.69 1.90
N ASN A 165 24.77 9.53 3.22
CA ASN A 165 25.60 8.54 3.90
C ASN A 165 25.00 7.12 3.91
N GLN A 166 23.77 6.92 3.41
CA GLN A 166 23.09 5.62 3.37
C GLN A 166 23.04 4.99 1.96
N GLY A 167 24.06 5.25 1.14
CA GLY A 167 24.11 4.72 -0.23
C GLY A 167 22.99 5.25 -1.15
N TYR A 168 22.44 6.42 -0.81
CA TYR A 168 21.49 7.15 -1.65
C TYR A 168 22.12 7.48 -3.01
N PHE A 169 21.39 7.19 -4.11
CA PHE A 169 21.91 7.42 -5.46
C PHE A 169 20.91 8.04 -6.44
N LYS A 170 19.61 8.09 -6.12
CA LYS A 170 18.61 8.62 -7.04
C LYS A 170 17.47 9.32 -6.31
N THR A 171 17.06 10.45 -6.86
CA THR A 171 15.76 11.07 -6.58
C THR A 171 14.93 11.17 -7.85
N LEU A 172 13.64 10.91 -7.69
CA LEU A 172 12.61 11.01 -8.72
C LEU A 172 11.46 11.87 -8.17
N PRO A 173 10.77 12.64 -9.02
CA PRO A 173 9.56 13.33 -8.58
C PRO A 173 8.47 12.31 -8.24
N VAL A 174 7.72 12.55 -7.16
CA VAL A 174 6.55 11.73 -6.82
C VAL A 174 5.39 12.04 -7.76
N LEU A 175 5.14 13.32 -8.02
CA LEU A 175 4.15 13.75 -9.00
C LEU A 175 4.81 13.91 -10.37
N THR A 176 4.17 13.35 -11.39
CA THR A 176 4.53 13.59 -12.78
C THR A 176 3.73 14.80 -13.24
N SER A 177 4.42 15.87 -13.64
CA SER A 177 3.77 17.05 -14.23
C SER A 177 2.87 16.58 -15.38
N ARG A 178 1.61 17.03 -15.37
CA ARG A 178 0.89 17.24 -16.62
C ARG A 178 1.32 18.58 -17.18
#